data_AF-A0A6I9X8J3-F1
#
_entry.id   AF-A0A6I9X8J3-F1
#
_cell.length_a   1.000
_cell.length_b   1.000
_cell.length_c   1.000
_cell.angle_alpha   90.00
_cell.angle_beta   90.00
_cell.angle_gamma   90.00
#
_symmetry.space_group_name_H-M   'P 1'
#
loop_
_entity.id
_entity.type
_entity.pdbx_description
1 polymer ?
#
loop_
_entity_poly.entity_id
_entity_poly.type
_entity_poly.pdbx_seq_one_letter_code
_entity_poly.pdbx_strand_id
1 'polypeptide(L)'
;MEQFEEISELIGRFQTLMATQANLVQREQAAREAVEEERRCLQEYLDESSNKILLQNNWVAELQGQLEQTRAKVLELESNWICIQNTAAGKTLELGQIKLAILNLFQMVAKHRKLRMNVPQEDTEAQLDEVQLCVEDLTAILADFRKAEPPQPSQPEKRVSSQASTSASRSQLLSRVCIATTTSSVTCTTNPLILGKVKLRLDASLAPRSQKPHQLG
;
A
#
# COMPACT_ATOMS: atom_id res chain seq x y z
N MET A 1 -60.06 72.34 59.22
CA MET A 1 -58.86 72.60 58.39
C MET A 1 -58.06 71.30 58.18
N GLU A 2 -57.93 70.42 59.18
CA GLU A 2 -57.13 69.17 59.11
C GLU A 2 -57.58 68.11 58.08
N GLN A 3 -58.88 67.95 57.79
CA GLN A 3 -59.36 66.88 56.87
C GLN A 3 -58.90 67.04 55.41
N PHE A 4 -58.58 68.26 54.96
CA PHE A 4 -58.07 68.50 53.61
C PHE A 4 -56.55 68.29 53.51
N GLU A 5 -55.85 68.28 54.64
CA GLU A 5 -54.40 68.05 54.73
C GLU A 5 -54.08 66.56 54.54
N GLU A 6 -54.92 65.67 55.09
CA GLU A 6 -54.84 64.21 54.91
C GLU A 6 -55.00 63.78 53.44
N ILE A 7 -55.91 64.43 52.70
CA ILE A 7 -56.14 64.17 51.27
C ILE A 7 -54.92 64.62 50.45
N SER A 8 -54.34 65.77 50.80
CA SER A 8 -53.16 66.31 50.12
C SER A 8 -51.92 65.44 50.38
N GLU A 9 -51.76 64.91 51.60
CA GLU A 9 -50.70 63.95 51.94
C GLU A 9 -50.86 62.62 51.18
N LEU A 10 -52.09 62.10 51.07
CA LEU A 10 -52.38 60.89 50.31
C LEU A 10 -52.04 61.05 48.82
N ILE A 11 -52.37 62.20 48.24
CA ILE A 11 -51.99 62.52 46.86
C ILE A 11 -50.47 62.59 46.71
N GLY A 12 -49.75 63.21 47.65
CA GLY A 12 -48.28 63.27 47.65
C GLY A 12 -47.62 61.89 47.74
N ARG A 13 -48.16 60.99 48.57
CA ARG A 13 -47.72 59.58 48.65
C ARG A 13 -47.99 58.82 47.36
N PHE A 14 -49.17 58.99 46.77
CA PHE A 14 -49.52 58.34 45.51
C PHE A 14 -48.61 58.82 44.37
N GLN A 15 -48.34 60.12 44.29
CA GLN A 15 -47.40 60.69 43.33
C GLN A 15 -45.98 60.14 43.53
N THR A 16 -45.53 60.03 44.79
CA THR A 16 -44.23 59.42 45.11
C THR A 16 -44.20 57.95 44.68
N LEU A 17 -45.25 57.18 44.97
CA LEU A 17 -45.35 55.78 44.56
C LEU A 17 -45.30 55.64 43.03
N MET A 18 -46.09 56.44 42.31
CA MET A 18 -46.06 56.50 40.86
C MET A 18 -44.67 56.84 40.30
N ALA A 19 -43.98 57.81 40.91
CA ALA A 19 -42.61 58.17 40.52
C ALA A 19 -41.63 57.02 40.81
N THR A 20 -41.75 56.33 41.94
CA THR A 20 -40.91 55.16 42.24
C THR A 20 -41.20 54.00 41.28
N GLN A 21 -42.45 53.75 40.94
CA GLN A 21 -42.85 52.73 39.98
C GLN A 21 -42.26 53.01 38.60
N ALA A 22 -42.34 54.25 38.11
CA ALA A 22 -41.73 54.65 36.85
C ALA A 22 -40.21 54.43 36.85
N ASN A 23 -39.54 54.81 37.94
CA ASN A 23 -38.09 54.58 38.10
C ASN A 23 -37.72 53.08 38.12
N LEU A 24 -38.52 52.23 38.76
CA LEU A 24 -38.29 50.79 38.81
C LEU A 24 -38.45 50.15 37.43
N VAL A 25 -39.51 50.52 36.69
CA VAL A 25 -39.73 50.04 35.32
C VAL A 25 -38.58 50.47 34.40
N GLN A 26 -38.13 51.72 34.50
CA GLN A 26 -37.00 52.20 33.73
C GLN A 26 -35.70 51.44 34.04
N ARG A 27 -35.43 51.17 35.32
CA ARG A 27 -34.25 50.40 35.74
C ARG A 27 -34.33 48.94 35.29
N GLU A 28 -35.49 48.33 35.37
CA GLU A 28 -35.70 46.98 34.86
C GLU A 28 -35.43 46.92 33.34
N GLN A 29 -35.97 47.88 32.59
CA GLN A 29 -35.77 47.94 31.15
C GLN A 29 -34.28 48.12 30.80
N ALA A 30 -33.58 49.02 31.47
CA ALA A 30 -32.13 49.20 31.28
C ALA A 30 -31.34 47.95 31.65
N ALA A 31 -31.72 47.24 32.72
CA ALA A 31 -31.07 45.99 33.11
C ALA A 31 -31.33 44.87 32.08
N ARG A 32 -32.54 44.78 31.53
CA ARG A 32 -32.87 43.85 30.44
C ARG A 32 -32.05 44.15 29.19
N GLU A 33 -31.97 45.41 28.79
CA GLU A 33 -31.16 45.83 27.63
C GLU A 33 -29.67 45.48 27.81
N ALA A 34 -29.12 45.70 29.01
CA ALA A 34 -27.75 45.31 29.32
C ALA A 34 -27.54 43.79 29.23
N VAL A 35 -28.48 42.99 29.76
CA VAL A 35 -28.42 41.52 29.64
C VAL A 35 -28.51 41.06 28.18
N GLU A 36 -29.37 41.68 27.38
CA GLU A 36 -29.51 41.33 25.97
C GLU A 36 -28.30 41.76 25.13
N GLU A 37 -27.59 42.83 25.50
CA GLU A 37 -26.30 43.19 24.89
C GLU A 37 -25.22 42.16 25.20
N GLU A 38 -25.04 41.80 26.48
CA GLU A 38 -24.06 40.78 26.88
C GLU A 38 -24.37 39.42 26.23
N ARG A 39 -25.65 39.05 26.09
CA ARG A 39 -26.07 37.85 25.36
C ARG A 39 -25.69 37.92 23.88
N ARG A 40 -25.87 39.07 23.23
CA ARG A 40 -25.46 39.27 21.83
C ARG A 40 -23.94 39.13 21.68
N CYS A 41 -23.16 39.80 22.52
CA CYS A 41 -21.70 39.68 22.50
C CYS A 41 -21.23 38.24 22.72
N LEU A 42 -21.85 37.51 23.66
CA LEU A 42 -21.53 36.10 23.89
C LEU A 42 -21.86 35.24 22.66
N GLN A 43 -23.03 35.45 22.05
CA GLN A 43 -23.44 34.69 20.87
C GLN A 43 -22.48 34.91 19.69
N GLU A 44 -22.09 36.16 19.43
CA GLU A 44 -21.11 36.49 18.38
C GLU A 44 -19.76 35.82 18.64
N TYR A 45 -19.29 35.82 19.89
CA TYR A 45 -18.05 35.14 20.25
C TYR A 45 -18.15 33.62 20.03
N LEU A 46 -19.28 33.00 20.41
CA LEU A 46 -19.52 31.58 20.20
C LEU A 46 -19.54 31.24 18.71
N ASP A 47 -20.23 32.02 17.90
CA ASP A 47 -20.33 31.82 16.46
C ASP A 47 -18.96 31.96 15.77
N GLU A 48 -18.17 32.97 16.14
CA GLU A 48 -16.80 33.16 15.65
C GLU A 48 -15.90 31.97 16.06
N SER A 49 -16.00 31.53 17.31
CA SER A 49 -15.23 30.38 17.79
C SER A 49 -15.60 29.08 17.08
N SER A 50 -16.90 28.87 16.83
CA SER A 50 -17.44 27.72 16.11
C SER A 50 -16.97 27.73 14.65
N ASN A 51 -17.02 28.89 13.98
CA ASN A 51 -16.49 29.06 12.63
C ASN A 51 -14.98 28.75 12.58
N LYS A 52 -14.21 29.22 13.55
CA LYS A 52 -12.78 28.91 13.64
C LYS A 52 -12.51 27.41 13.80
N ILE A 53 -13.27 26.73 14.66
CA ILE A 53 -13.17 25.27 14.83
C ILE A 53 -13.49 24.56 13.52
N LEU A 54 -14.54 24.99 12.82
CA LEU A 54 -14.94 24.40 11.53
C LEU A 54 -13.84 24.57 10.47
N LEU A 55 -13.25 25.76 10.36
CA LEU A 55 -12.14 26.04 9.44
C LEU A 55 -10.91 25.17 9.76
N GLN A 56 -10.56 25.04 11.03
CA GLN A 56 -9.46 24.18 11.47
C GLN A 56 -9.74 22.71 11.15
N ASN A 57 -10.96 22.23 11.39
CA ASN A 57 -11.34 20.85 11.05
C ASN A 57 -11.26 20.58 9.55
N ASN A 58 -11.73 21.51 8.72
CA ASN A 58 -11.60 21.40 7.26
C ASN A 58 -10.13 21.35 6.83
N TRP A 59 -9.28 22.18 7.43
CA TRP A 59 -7.84 22.17 7.16
C TRP A 59 -7.19 20.84 7.55
N VAL A 60 -7.56 20.30 8.72
CA VAL A 60 -7.08 18.99 9.18
C VAL A 60 -7.54 17.88 8.22
N ALA A 61 -8.80 17.89 7.79
CA ALA A 61 -9.33 16.92 6.85
C ALA A 61 -8.59 16.97 5.48
N GLU A 62 -8.30 18.17 4.99
CA GLU A 62 -7.54 18.36 3.75
C GLU A 62 -6.11 17.78 3.87
N LEU A 63 -5.40 18.13 4.95
CA LEU A 63 -4.07 17.59 5.20
C LEU A 63 -4.07 16.07 5.36
N GLN A 64 -5.08 15.51 6.03
CA GLN A 64 -5.27 14.07 6.16
C GLN A 64 -5.47 13.43 4.77
N GLY A 65 -6.33 14.02 3.92
CA GLY A 65 -6.54 13.55 2.56
C GLY A 65 -5.27 13.56 1.72
N GLN A 66 -4.46 14.61 1.79
CA GLN A 66 -3.18 14.69 1.08
C GLN A 66 -2.18 13.63 1.55
N LEU A 67 -2.14 13.39 2.86
CA LEU A 67 -1.29 12.37 3.47
C LEU A 67 -1.74 10.95 3.06
N GLU A 68 -3.04 10.67 3.03
CA GLU A 68 -3.57 9.39 2.56
C GLU A 68 -3.29 9.15 1.08
N GLN A 69 -3.46 10.16 0.23
CA GLN A 69 -3.11 10.08 -1.20
C GLN A 69 -1.62 9.79 -1.39
N THR A 70 -0.76 10.46 -0.63
CA THR A 70 0.69 10.25 -0.70
C THR A 70 1.05 8.84 -0.23
N ARG A 71 0.44 8.35 0.86
CA ARG A 71 0.63 6.98 1.35
C ARG A 71 0.17 5.95 0.33
N ALA A 72 -0.98 6.16 -0.32
CA ALA A 72 -1.48 5.25 -1.36
C ALA A 72 -0.48 5.12 -2.52
N LYS A 73 0.07 6.24 -3.00
CA LYS A 73 1.12 6.24 -4.05
C LYS A 73 2.38 5.52 -3.61
N VAL A 74 2.82 5.72 -2.36
CA VAL A 74 3.99 5.02 -1.81
C VAL A 74 3.74 3.51 -1.78
N LEU A 75 2.59 3.06 -1.30
CA LEU A 75 2.24 1.63 -1.26
C LEU A 75 2.20 1.01 -2.66
N GLU A 76 1.68 1.73 -3.66
CA GLU A 76 1.68 1.28 -5.05
C GLU A 76 3.11 1.11 -5.57
N LEU A 77 3.99 2.09 -5.34
CA LEU A 77 5.40 2.02 -5.72
C LEU A 77 6.15 0.90 -4.99
N GLU A 78 5.88 0.68 -3.71
CA GLU A 78 6.45 -0.42 -2.93
C GLU A 78 6.03 -1.77 -3.49
N SER A 79 4.74 -1.94 -3.83
CA SER A 79 4.22 -3.15 -4.46
C SER A 79 4.91 -3.42 -5.81
N ASN A 80 5.01 -2.38 -6.65
CA ASN A 80 5.68 -2.48 -7.94
C ASN A 80 7.17 -2.82 -7.77
N TRP A 81 7.84 -2.20 -6.80
CA TRP A 81 9.24 -2.50 -6.48
C TRP A 81 9.44 -3.95 -6.05
N ILE A 82 8.57 -4.48 -5.19
CA ILE A 82 8.61 -5.89 -4.76
C ILE A 82 8.41 -6.83 -5.95
N CYS A 83 7.49 -6.51 -6.86
CA CYS A 83 7.27 -7.30 -8.07
C CYS A 83 8.52 -7.36 -8.97
N ILE A 84 9.17 -6.21 -9.19
CA ILE A 84 10.42 -6.12 -9.94
C ILE A 84 11.52 -6.93 -9.25
N GLN A 85 11.65 -6.78 -7.93
CA GLN A 85 12.65 -7.51 -7.15
C GLN A 85 12.45 -9.02 -7.22
N ASN A 86 11.22 -9.51 -7.05
CA ASN A 86 10.90 -10.93 -7.15
C ASN A 86 11.18 -11.47 -8.54
N THR A 87 10.83 -10.70 -9.58
CA THR A 87 11.13 -11.07 -10.97
C THR A 87 12.63 -11.16 -11.21
N ALA A 88 13.40 -10.17 -10.75
CA ALA A 88 14.85 -10.18 -10.88
C ALA A 88 15.50 -11.35 -10.11
N ALA A 89 15.02 -11.64 -8.89
CA ALA A 89 15.47 -12.79 -8.11
C ALA A 89 15.16 -14.12 -8.83
N GLY A 90 13.95 -14.25 -9.41
CA GLY A 90 13.58 -15.40 -10.23
C GLY A 90 14.49 -15.58 -11.44
N LYS A 91 14.74 -14.51 -12.20
CA LYS A 91 15.65 -14.53 -13.36
C LYS A 91 17.09 -14.87 -12.98
N THR A 92 17.56 -14.35 -11.85
CA THR A 92 18.90 -14.65 -11.31
C THR A 92 19.01 -16.12 -10.91
N LEU A 93 17.96 -16.67 -10.29
CA LEU A 93 17.90 -18.09 -9.93
C LEU A 93 17.89 -18.98 -11.17
N GLU A 94 17.05 -18.68 -12.16
CA GLU A 94 17.01 -19.40 -13.45
C GLU A 94 18.38 -19.40 -14.13
N LEU A 95 19.04 -18.24 -14.20
CA LEU A 95 20.38 -18.13 -14.75
C LEU A 95 21.40 -18.98 -13.98
N GLY A 96 21.34 -18.96 -12.64
CA GLY A 96 22.18 -19.81 -11.79
C GLY A 96 21.94 -21.31 -12.02
N GLN A 97 20.68 -21.72 -12.18
CA GLN A 97 20.32 -23.10 -12.50
C GLN A 97 20.85 -23.53 -13.87
N ILE A 98 20.74 -22.67 -14.89
CA ILE A 98 21.30 -22.92 -16.23
C ILE A 98 22.81 -23.08 -16.15
N LYS A 99 23.51 -22.14 -15.49
CA LYS A 99 24.97 -22.21 -15.30
C LYS A 99 25.40 -23.49 -14.58
N LEU A 100 24.65 -23.92 -13.56
CA LEU A 100 24.92 -25.15 -12.83
C LEU A 100 24.68 -26.40 -13.70
N ALA A 101 23.61 -26.42 -14.51
CA ALA A 101 23.32 -27.52 -15.42
C ALA A 101 24.41 -27.67 -16.49
N ILE A 102 24.85 -26.55 -17.10
CA ILE A 102 25.96 -26.54 -18.07
C ILE A 102 27.24 -27.09 -17.42
N LEU A 103 27.60 -26.58 -16.23
CA LEU A 103 28.78 -27.05 -15.51
C LEU A 103 28.71 -28.56 -15.20
N ASN A 104 27.55 -29.05 -14.78
CA ASN A 104 27.34 -30.48 -14.51
C ASN A 104 27.54 -31.33 -15.78
N LEU A 105 27.00 -30.89 -16.92
CA LEU A 105 27.17 -31.58 -18.21
C LEU A 105 28.64 -31.56 -18.66
N PHE A 106 29.30 -30.41 -18.58
CA PHE A 106 30.71 -30.25 -18.91
C PHE A 106 31.61 -31.17 -18.06
N GLN A 107 31.37 -31.25 -16.75
CA GLN A 107 32.09 -32.16 -15.87
C GLN A 107 31.91 -33.63 -16.27
N MET A 108 30.73 -34.01 -16.75
CA MET A 108 30.48 -35.38 -17.23
C MET A 108 31.26 -35.68 -18.52
N VAL A 109 31.29 -34.73 -19.47
CA VAL A 109 32.07 -34.83 -20.71
C VAL A 109 33.57 -34.89 -20.42
N ALA A 110 34.07 -34.02 -19.54
CA ALA A 110 35.47 -34.00 -19.13
C ALA A 110 35.92 -35.34 -18.51
N LYS A 111 35.05 -35.95 -17.68
CA LYS A 111 35.28 -37.31 -17.13
C LYS A 111 35.35 -38.37 -18.23
N HIS A 112 34.45 -38.33 -19.20
CA HIS A 112 34.40 -39.31 -20.30
C HIS A 112 35.62 -39.21 -21.22
N ARG A 113 36.06 -37.99 -21.57
CA ARG A 113 37.23 -37.76 -22.43
C ARG A 113 38.57 -37.91 -21.72
N LYS A 114 38.59 -38.16 -20.41
CA LYS A 114 39.81 -38.21 -19.56
C LYS A 114 40.70 -36.96 -19.68
N LEU A 115 40.18 -35.85 -20.20
CA LEU A 115 40.95 -34.63 -20.48
C LEU A 115 40.81 -33.66 -19.30
N ARG A 116 41.92 -33.10 -18.81
CA ARG A 116 41.88 -31.87 -18.02
C ARG A 116 41.52 -30.74 -18.97
N MET A 117 40.23 -30.48 -19.13
CA MET A 117 39.73 -29.32 -19.86
C MET A 117 40.00 -28.10 -18.99
N ASN A 118 40.95 -27.25 -19.39
CA ASN A 118 41.31 -26.01 -18.69
C ASN A 118 40.34 -24.87 -19.01
N VAL A 119 39.03 -25.14 -18.99
CA VAL A 119 38.01 -24.12 -19.22
C VAL A 119 37.66 -23.47 -17.87
N PRO A 120 37.69 -22.12 -17.75
CA PRO A 120 37.28 -21.44 -16.54
C PRO A 120 35.83 -21.75 -16.14
N GLN A 121 35.57 -21.84 -14.83
CA GLN A 121 34.22 -22.12 -14.33
C GLN A 121 33.20 -21.01 -14.66
N GLU A 122 33.67 -19.78 -14.85
CA GLU A 122 32.81 -18.64 -15.16
C GLU A 122 32.39 -18.57 -16.63
N ASP A 123 33.12 -19.26 -17.50
CA ASP A 123 32.98 -19.18 -18.95
C ASP A 123 32.00 -20.24 -19.46
N THR A 124 30.70 -19.96 -19.34
CA THR A 124 29.63 -20.91 -19.68
C THR A 124 29.54 -21.22 -21.17
N GLU A 125 29.95 -20.28 -22.02
CA GLU A 125 29.92 -20.44 -23.48
C GLU A 125 30.95 -21.49 -23.92
N ALA A 126 32.20 -21.33 -23.47
CA ALA A 126 33.27 -22.30 -23.74
C ALA A 126 32.97 -23.70 -23.16
N GLN A 127 32.30 -23.79 -22.01
CA GLN A 127 31.85 -25.08 -21.46
C GLN A 127 30.80 -25.76 -22.35
N LEU A 128 29.88 -24.97 -22.94
CA LEU A 128 28.84 -25.49 -23.80
C LEU A 128 29.39 -25.95 -25.15
N ASP A 129 30.37 -25.23 -25.71
CA ASP A 129 31.06 -25.60 -26.95
C ASP A 129 31.73 -26.99 -26.83
N GLU A 130 32.41 -27.26 -25.71
CA GLU A 130 33.03 -28.57 -25.45
C GLU A 130 32.00 -29.69 -25.27
N VAL A 131 30.86 -29.38 -24.63
CA VAL A 131 29.74 -30.33 -24.52
C VAL A 131 29.15 -30.62 -25.89
N GLN A 132 28.94 -29.60 -26.71
CA GLN A 132 28.42 -29.73 -28.07
C GLN A 132 29.35 -30.60 -28.93
N LEU A 133 30.65 -30.29 -28.97
CA LEU A 133 31.64 -31.08 -29.72
C LEU A 133 31.61 -32.56 -29.30
N CYS A 134 31.46 -32.83 -28.00
CA CYS A 134 31.37 -34.20 -27.53
C CYS A 134 30.09 -34.92 -27.97
N VAL A 135 28.95 -34.24 -27.99
CA VAL A 135 27.69 -34.81 -28.47
C VAL A 135 27.77 -35.07 -29.98
N GLU A 136 28.35 -34.16 -30.75
CA GLU A 136 28.56 -34.31 -32.19
C GLU A 136 29.45 -35.51 -32.52
N ASP A 137 30.59 -35.63 -31.83
CA ASP A 137 31.52 -36.75 -32.01
C ASP A 137 30.86 -38.10 -31.68
N LEU A 138 30.12 -38.19 -30.56
CA LEU A 138 29.40 -39.42 -30.20
C LEU A 138 28.31 -39.75 -31.22
N THR A 139 27.61 -38.74 -31.75
CA THR A 139 26.57 -38.91 -32.76
C THR A 139 27.14 -39.39 -34.09
N ALA A 140 28.29 -38.84 -34.51
CA ALA A 140 29.01 -39.27 -35.71
C ALA A 140 29.47 -40.73 -35.59
N ILE A 141 30.08 -41.10 -34.46
CA ILE A 141 30.48 -42.48 -34.16
C ILE A 141 29.25 -43.42 -34.25
N LEU A 142 28.13 -43.07 -33.61
CA LEU A 142 26.90 -43.86 -33.66
C LEU A 142 26.29 -43.96 -35.07
N ALA A 143 26.45 -42.94 -35.91
CA ALA A 143 26.00 -42.97 -37.29
C ALA A 143 26.86 -43.92 -38.14
N ASP A 144 28.17 -43.95 -37.91
CA ASP A 144 29.09 -44.85 -38.60
C ASP A 144 28.89 -46.31 -38.18
N PHE A 145 28.62 -46.59 -36.89
CA PHE A 145 28.20 -47.91 -36.45
C PHE A 145 26.90 -48.38 -37.13
N ARG A 146 25.92 -47.49 -37.30
CA ARG A 146 24.67 -47.80 -38.01
C ARG A 146 24.86 -48.08 -39.51
N LYS A 147 25.87 -47.48 -40.15
CA LYS A 147 26.21 -47.77 -41.56
C LYS A 147 26.99 -49.08 -41.73
N ALA A 148 27.68 -49.53 -40.68
CA ALA A 148 28.44 -50.77 -40.67
C ALA A 148 27.58 -52.03 -40.37
N GLU A 149 26.29 -51.85 -40.03
CA GLU A 149 25.35 -52.94 -39.80
C GLU A 149 24.68 -53.38 -41.12
N PRO A 150 24.85 -54.64 -41.58
CA PRO A 150 24.23 -55.13 -42.81
C PRO A 150 22.69 -55.22 -42.67
N PRO A 151 21.93 -55.11 -43.78
CA PRO A 151 20.47 -55.04 -43.73
C PRO A 151 19.87 -56.35 -43.17
N GLN A 152 19.33 -56.27 -41.95
CA GLN A 152 18.44 -57.30 -41.41
C GLN A 152 17.07 -57.18 -42.10
N PRO A 153 16.50 -58.30 -42.61
CA PRO A 153 15.22 -58.28 -43.31
C PRO A 153 14.04 -58.04 -42.35
N SER A 154 13.24 -57.05 -42.70
CA SER A 154 11.96 -56.67 -42.11
C SER A 154 10.89 -57.77 -42.21
N GLN A 155 10.19 -58.03 -41.11
CA GLN A 155 8.86 -58.67 -41.05
C GLN A 155 8.09 -58.16 -39.80
N PRO A 156 6.74 -58.20 -39.80
CA PRO A 156 5.91 -57.00 -39.85
C PRO A 156 5.08 -56.74 -38.59
N GLU A 157 4.51 -55.52 -38.54
CA GLU A 157 3.44 -55.09 -37.65
C GLU A 157 2.35 -56.16 -37.50
N LYS A 158 2.16 -56.66 -36.27
CA LYS A 158 0.88 -57.25 -35.85
C LYS A 158 0.02 -56.16 -35.23
N ARG A 159 -0.83 -55.59 -36.08
CA ARG A 159 -2.07 -54.90 -35.71
C ARG A 159 -2.97 -55.90 -34.98
N VAL A 160 -3.05 -55.83 -33.66
CA VAL A 160 -4.15 -56.44 -32.91
C VAL A 160 -5.09 -55.33 -32.48
N SER A 161 -6.22 -55.28 -33.18
CA SER A 161 -7.43 -54.63 -32.73
C SER A 161 -7.96 -55.37 -31.51
N SER A 162 -8.02 -54.67 -30.38
CA SER A 162 -8.84 -55.08 -29.23
C SER A 162 -9.75 -53.92 -28.88
N GLN A 163 -10.92 -53.93 -29.51
CA GLN A 163 -12.09 -53.24 -28.97
C GLN A 163 -12.46 -53.91 -27.65
N ALA A 164 -12.63 -53.11 -26.60
CA ALA A 164 -13.53 -53.42 -25.50
C ALA A 164 -13.98 -52.11 -24.85
N SER A 165 -15.11 -51.63 -25.33
CA SER A 165 -15.97 -50.66 -24.68
C SER A 165 -16.44 -51.18 -23.32
N THR A 166 -16.29 -50.41 -22.25
CA THR A 166 -17.34 -50.28 -21.22
C THR A 166 -17.20 -49.01 -20.38
N SER A 167 -18.30 -48.26 -20.37
CA SER A 167 -18.80 -47.27 -19.42
C SER A 167 -18.02 -47.00 -18.13
N ALA A 168 -17.86 -45.71 -17.79
CA ALA A 168 -18.54 -45.12 -16.63
C ALA A 168 -18.25 -43.62 -16.53
N SER A 169 -19.32 -42.85 -16.53
CA SER A 169 -19.51 -41.48 -16.07
C SER A 169 -18.38 -40.82 -15.29
N ARG A 170 -17.95 -39.64 -15.75
CA ARG A 170 -17.74 -38.49 -14.86
C ARG A 170 -17.80 -37.18 -15.63
N SER A 171 -19.01 -36.66 -15.72
CA SER A 171 -19.29 -35.24 -15.87
C SER A 171 -18.46 -34.46 -14.86
N GLN A 172 -17.69 -33.46 -15.30
CA GLN A 172 -17.60 -32.14 -14.66
C GLN A 172 -16.60 -31.20 -15.38
N LEU A 173 -17.20 -30.16 -15.97
CA LEU A 173 -16.84 -28.74 -15.85
C LEU A 173 -15.43 -28.29 -16.28
N LEU A 174 -15.33 -27.82 -17.53
CA LEU A 174 -14.41 -26.74 -17.87
C LEU A 174 -15.08 -25.76 -18.82
N SER A 175 -15.52 -24.61 -18.28
CA SER A 175 -15.37 -23.27 -18.89
C SER A 175 -16.33 -22.26 -18.26
N ARG A 176 -15.97 -21.75 -17.08
CA ARG A 176 -16.29 -20.37 -16.73
C ARG A 176 -14.99 -19.71 -16.30
N VAL A 177 -14.46 -18.89 -17.20
CA VAL A 177 -13.48 -17.86 -16.87
C VAL A 177 -14.20 -16.92 -15.89
N CYS A 178 -13.91 -17.09 -14.60
CA CYS A 178 -14.27 -16.14 -13.58
C CYS A 178 -13.04 -15.30 -13.27
N ILE A 179 -13.07 -14.03 -13.67
CA ILE A 179 -12.20 -13.01 -13.11
C ILE A 179 -12.69 -12.81 -11.67
N ALA A 180 -12.06 -13.51 -10.72
CA ALA A 180 -12.30 -13.31 -9.30
C ALA A 180 -11.19 -12.41 -8.75
N THR A 181 -11.56 -11.15 -8.49
CA THR A 181 -10.92 -10.30 -7.49
C THR A 181 -10.76 -11.10 -6.20
N THR A 182 -9.53 -11.50 -5.89
CA THR A 182 -9.20 -12.10 -4.59
C THR A 182 -8.55 -11.03 -3.73
N THR A 183 -9.33 -10.51 -2.81
CA THR A 183 -8.86 -10.11 -1.48
C THR A 183 -8.20 -11.34 -0.85
N SER A 184 -6.94 -11.58 -1.19
CA SER A 184 -6.10 -12.53 -0.47
C SER A 184 -5.40 -11.77 0.63
N SER A 185 -5.85 -12.01 1.87
CA SER A 185 -5.13 -11.68 3.08
C SER A 185 -3.79 -12.42 3.09
N VAL A 186 -2.81 -11.86 2.39
CA VAL A 186 -1.40 -12.19 2.61
C VAL A 186 -1.05 -11.55 3.95
N THR A 187 -0.91 -12.39 4.97
CA THR A 187 -0.24 -12.01 6.20
C THR A 187 1.16 -11.53 5.84
N CYS A 188 1.29 -10.20 5.75
CA CYS A 188 2.58 -9.54 5.61
C CYS A 188 3.43 -9.91 6.81
N THR A 189 4.36 -10.86 6.63
CA THR A 189 5.54 -10.95 7.48
C THR A 189 6.36 -9.71 7.18
N THR A 190 6.00 -8.63 7.86
CA THR A 190 6.74 -7.38 7.90
C THR A 190 8.11 -7.71 8.47
N ASN A 191 9.09 -7.79 7.57
CA ASN A 191 10.48 -7.97 7.95
C ASN A 191 10.91 -6.70 8.71
N PRO A 192 11.21 -6.76 10.03
CA PRO A 192 11.33 -5.57 10.89
C PRO A 192 12.49 -4.64 10.51
N LEU A 193 13.39 -5.06 9.62
CA LEU A 193 14.49 -4.23 9.14
C LEU A 193 14.09 -3.14 8.14
N ILE A 194 12.99 -3.30 7.38
CA ILE A 194 12.59 -2.31 6.36
C ILE A 194 11.74 -1.19 6.99
N LEU A 195 10.92 -1.52 7.99
CA LEU A 195 10.12 -0.54 8.73
C LEU A 195 11.01 0.46 9.50
N GLY A 196 12.16 0.00 10.02
CA GLY A 196 13.13 0.86 10.69
C GLY A 196 13.80 1.91 9.78
N LYS A 197 14.01 1.60 8.49
CA LYS A 197 14.66 2.54 7.56
C LYS A 197 13.73 3.62 7.02
N VAL A 198 12.44 3.33 6.88
CA VAL A 198 11.44 4.33 6.49
C VAL A 198 11.12 5.27 7.65
N LYS A 199 11.06 4.75 8.89
CA LYS A 199 10.84 5.55 10.10
C LYS A 199 11.96 6.58 10.33
N LEU A 200 13.23 6.18 10.17
CA LEU A 200 14.38 7.08 10.33
C LEU A 200 14.45 8.19 9.25
N ARG A 201 13.88 7.97 8.06
CA ARG A 201 13.86 8.99 6.99
C ARG A 201 12.74 10.01 7.14
N LEU A 202 11.59 9.62 7.70
CA LEU A 202 10.50 10.57 7.97
C LEU A 202 10.83 11.48 9.16
N ASP A 203 11.43 10.95 10.22
CA ASP A 203 11.75 11.72 11.43
C ASP A 203 12.89 12.75 11.19
N ALA A 204 13.78 12.50 10.22
CA ALA A 204 14.80 13.46 9.79
C ALA A 204 14.24 14.64 8.97
N SER A 205 13.05 14.48 8.37
CA SER A 205 12.41 15.55 7.58
C SER A 205 11.49 16.46 8.40
N LEU A 206 11.12 16.07 9.63
CA LEU A 206 10.22 16.83 10.52
C LEU A 206 10.94 17.58 11.65
N ALA A 207 12.28 17.64 11.66
CA ALA A 207 13.00 18.42 12.67
C ALA A 207 12.73 19.93 12.50
N PRO A 208 12.22 20.64 13.53
CA PRO A 208 11.95 22.07 13.44
C PRO A 208 13.28 22.84 13.32
N ARG A 209 13.41 23.66 12.26
CA ARG A 209 14.44 24.69 12.15
C ARG A 209 14.25 25.67 13.31
N SER A 210 15.08 25.58 14.35
CA SER A 210 15.18 26.60 15.39
C SER A 210 15.49 27.96 14.77
N GLN A 211 14.50 28.87 14.80
CA GLN A 211 14.69 30.29 14.55
C GLN A 211 15.61 30.86 15.65
N LYS A 212 16.72 31.48 15.24
CA LYS A 212 17.56 32.28 16.12
C LYS A 212 16.81 33.56 16.54
N PRO A 213 16.86 33.99 17.80
CA PRO A 213 16.23 35.24 18.23
C PRO A 213 17.02 36.44 17.69
N HIS A 214 16.27 37.40 17.14
CA HIS A 214 16.73 38.75 16.85
C HIS A 214 17.26 39.41 18.13
N GLN A 215 18.52 39.83 18.11
CA GLN A 215 19.03 40.78 19.09
C GLN A 215 18.67 42.19 18.60
N LEU A 216 17.83 42.90 19.36
CA LEU A 216 17.78 44.35 19.34
C LEU A 216 18.91 44.85 20.25
N GLY A 217 19.83 45.60 19.67
CA GLY A 217 20.84 46.43 20.32
C GLY A 217 21.13 47.61 19.41
#